data_AF-A0A511T8H1-F1
#
_entry.id   AF-A0A511T8H1-F1
#
_cell.length_a   1.000
_cell.length_b   1.000
_cell.length_c   1.000
_cell.angle_alpha   90.00
_cell.angle_beta   90.00
_cell.angle_gamma   90.00
#
_symmetry.space_group_name_H-M   'P 1'
#
loop_
_entity.id
_entity.type
_entity.pdbx_description
1 polymer ?
#
loop_
_entity_poly.entity_id
_entity_poly.type
_entity_poly.pdbx_seq_one_letter_code
_entity_poly.pdbx_strand_id
1 'polypeptide(L)'
;MDSFRLVFDEQRELVGEVPPVTCGLCAAPARGRLLEEGALAGSFGWDCDCGALGIHAPLYDLDELYDELLAAWGLGVDSPDVEPLAPVGASGFLFATYVDGHKLLQQLFNRARAEGALVAATQVQVVIEAPRSAGLEMTWDVLWARAPRRGE
;
A
#
# COMPACT_ATOMS: atom_id res chain seq x y z
N MET A 1 -2.88 12.14 12.02
CA MET A 1 -2.89 10.70 11.72
C MET A 1 -4.33 10.28 11.83
N ASP A 2 -4.91 9.77 10.75
CA ASP A 2 -6.32 9.38 10.75
C ASP A 2 -6.49 8.06 11.48
N SER A 3 -7.69 7.82 11.96
CA SER A 3 -8.07 6.57 12.61
C SER A 3 -9.43 6.14 12.10
N PHE A 4 -9.58 4.87 11.72
CA PHE A 4 -10.86 4.31 11.33
C PHE A 4 -11.02 2.86 11.75
N ARG A 5 -12.25 2.36 11.61
CA ARG A 5 -12.63 1.00 11.97
C ARG A 5 -13.05 0.23 10.73
N LEU A 6 -12.57 -0.99 10.61
CA LEU A 6 -13.07 -1.97 9.65
C LEU A 6 -13.80 -3.06 10.42
N VAL A 7 -15.04 -3.32 10.03
CA VAL A 7 -15.86 -4.38 10.63
C VAL A 7 -16.01 -5.48 9.61
N PHE A 8 -15.74 -6.71 10.00
CA PHE A 8 -15.91 -7.89 9.17
C PHE A 8 -17.02 -8.77 9.74
N ASP A 9 -17.75 -9.47 8.88
CA ASP A 9 -18.78 -10.42 9.29
C ASP A 9 -18.23 -11.83 9.54
N GLU A 10 -19.12 -12.81 9.74
CA GLU A 10 -18.73 -14.21 10.01
C GLU A 10 -18.06 -14.88 8.79
N GLN A 11 -18.26 -14.33 7.61
CA GLN A 11 -17.71 -14.78 6.34
C GLN A 11 -16.39 -14.07 6.00
N ARG A 12 -15.94 -13.14 6.86
CA ARG A 12 -14.79 -12.24 6.64
C ARG A 12 -15.00 -11.26 5.49
N GLU A 13 -16.24 -10.94 5.18
CA GLU A 13 -16.58 -9.86 4.25
C GLU A 13 -16.63 -8.54 5.01
N LEU A 14 -16.20 -7.46 4.35
CA LEU A 14 -16.25 -6.11 4.93
C LEU A 14 -17.71 -5.68 5.07
N VAL A 15 -18.09 -5.29 6.29
CA VAL A 15 -19.40 -4.71 6.59
C VAL A 15 -19.34 -3.20 6.39
N GLY A 16 -20.10 -2.72 5.41
CA GLY A 16 -20.14 -1.30 5.06
C GLY A 16 -19.06 -0.91 4.04
N GLU A 17 -18.65 0.36 4.08
CA GLU A 17 -17.68 0.93 3.13
C GLU A 17 -16.32 1.12 3.79
N VAL A 18 -15.26 1.16 2.98
CA VAL A 18 -13.92 1.54 3.44
C VAL A 18 -13.94 3.02 3.84
N PRO A 19 -13.62 3.37 5.10
CA PRO A 19 -13.68 4.75 5.55
C PRO A 19 -12.72 5.67 4.78
N PRO A 20 -13.07 6.96 4.60
CA PRO A 20 -12.19 7.90 3.95
C PRO A 20 -10.95 8.20 4.82
N VAL A 21 -9.85 8.55 4.16
CA VAL A 21 -8.61 9.01 4.80
C VAL A 21 -8.14 10.30 4.15
N THR A 22 -7.27 11.04 4.83
CA THR A 22 -6.65 12.27 4.35
C THR A 22 -5.60 11.95 3.30
N CYS A 23 -5.74 12.53 2.11
CA CYS A 23 -4.77 12.35 1.04
C CYS A 23 -3.39 12.90 1.41
N GLY A 24 -2.35 12.09 1.27
CA GLY A 24 -0.97 12.49 1.57
C GLY A 24 -0.38 13.57 0.65
N LEU A 25 -1.04 13.88 -0.47
CA LEU A 25 -0.55 14.89 -1.44
C LEU A 25 -1.26 16.24 -1.33
N CYS A 26 -2.57 16.27 -1.09
CA CYS A 26 -3.34 17.52 -1.06
C CYS A 26 -4.08 17.78 0.27
N ALA A 27 -3.98 16.86 1.24
CA ALA A 27 -4.68 16.90 2.52
C ALA A 27 -6.22 16.95 2.44
N ALA A 28 -6.83 16.71 1.28
CA ALA A 28 -8.27 16.56 1.14
C ALA A 28 -8.70 15.12 1.51
N PRO A 29 -9.96 14.90 1.93
CA PRO A 29 -10.50 13.55 2.10
C PRO A 29 -10.45 12.77 0.78
N ALA A 30 -10.03 11.50 0.85
CA ALA A 30 -10.01 10.56 -0.25
C ALA A 30 -11.02 9.44 0.02
N ARG A 31 -11.77 9.03 -1.01
CA ARG A 31 -12.84 8.03 -0.91
C ARG A 31 -12.24 6.63 -0.84
N GLY A 32 -12.54 5.87 0.21
CA GLY A 32 -12.09 4.50 0.35
C GLY A 32 -12.82 3.54 -0.59
N ARG A 33 -12.12 2.49 -1.02
CA ARG A 33 -12.67 1.35 -1.75
C ARG A 33 -11.84 0.08 -1.53
N LEU A 34 -12.45 -1.07 -1.80
CA LEU A 34 -11.69 -2.30 -2.00
C LEU A 34 -11.08 -2.29 -3.41
N LEU A 35 -9.88 -2.86 -3.53
CA LEU A 35 -9.24 -3.11 -4.80
C LEU A 35 -9.74 -4.45 -5.36
N GLU A 36 -10.10 -4.49 -6.63
CA GLU A 36 -10.80 -5.64 -7.25
C GLU A 36 -9.91 -6.48 -8.18
N GLU A 37 -8.72 -5.97 -8.54
CA GLU A 37 -7.90 -6.54 -9.61
C GLU A 37 -6.43 -6.70 -9.20
N GLY A 38 -5.75 -7.66 -9.85
CA GLY A 38 -4.32 -7.93 -9.66
C GLY A 38 -3.97 -8.59 -8.32
N ALA A 39 -2.69 -8.59 -7.95
CA ALA A 39 -2.25 -9.12 -6.64
C ALA A 39 -2.71 -8.23 -5.47
N LEU A 40 -3.20 -7.03 -5.75
CA LEU A 40 -3.82 -6.12 -4.78
C LEU A 40 -5.30 -6.41 -4.54
N ALA A 41 -5.91 -7.37 -5.25
CA ALA A 41 -7.33 -7.70 -5.08
C ALA A 41 -7.65 -8.08 -3.62
N GLY A 42 -8.69 -7.47 -3.07
CA GLY A 42 -9.08 -7.58 -1.65
C GLY A 42 -8.33 -6.64 -0.70
N SER A 43 -7.35 -5.87 -1.18
CA SER A 43 -6.70 -4.81 -0.40
C SER A 43 -7.51 -3.50 -0.42
N PHE A 44 -7.01 -2.48 0.27
CA PHE A 44 -7.67 -1.19 0.49
C PHE A 44 -7.02 -0.09 -0.33
N GLY A 45 -7.83 0.70 -1.01
CA GLY A 45 -7.40 1.86 -1.80
C GLY A 45 -8.24 3.10 -1.52
N TRP A 46 -7.69 4.26 -1.90
CA TRP A 46 -8.34 5.55 -1.73
C TRP A 46 -8.16 6.44 -2.95
N ASP A 47 -9.26 6.87 -3.54
CA ASP A 47 -9.26 7.78 -4.68
C ASP A 47 -9.47 9.22 -4.18
N CYS A 48 -8.58 10.14 -4.55
CA CYS A 48 -8.69 11.55 -4.21
C CYS A 48 -9.00 12.41 -5.45
N ASP A 49 -9.87 13.42 -5.29
CA ASP A 49 -10.24 14.37 -6.35
C ASP A 49 -9.05 15.12 -6.96
N CYS A 50 -7.92 15.21 -6.25
CA CYS A 50 -6.70 15.78 -6.80
C CYS A 50 -6.02 14.89 -7.86
N GLY A 51 -6.56 13.70 -8.12
CA GLY A 51 -6.03 12.67 -9.03
C GLY A 51 -5.06 11.69 -8.38
N ALA A 52 -4.92 11.72 -7.05
CA ALA A 52 -4.04 10.80 -6.34
C ALA A 52 -4.77 9.50 -5.99
N LEU A 53 -4.04 8.39 -6.09
CA LEU A 53 -4.45 7.07 -5.63
C LEU A 53 -3.58 6.66 -4.43
N GLY A 54 -4.22 6.43 -3.28
CA GLY A 54 -3.63 5.86 -2.09
C GLY A 54 -3.87 4.35 -2.04
N ILE A 55 -2.87 3.56 -1.66
CA ILE A 55 -2.99 2.10 -1.54
C ILE A 55 -2.38 1.69 -0.20
N HIS A 56 -3.09 0.85 0.56
CA HIS A 56 -2.51 0.19 1.73
C HIS A 56 -1.47 -0.83 1.25
N ALA A 57 -0.23 -0.63 1.66
CA ALA A 57 0.89 -1.51 1.30
C ALA A 57 1.82 -1.67 2.51
N PRO A 58 1.83 -2.84 3.16
CA PRO A 58 2.76 -3.11 4.23
C PRO A 58 4.19 -3.11 3.69
N LEU A 59 5.10 -2.34 4.31
CA LEU A 59 6.48 -2.22 3.80
C LEU A 59 7.25 -3.54 3.80
N TYR A 60 6.87 -4.51 4.62
CA TYR A 60 7.50 -5.82 4.70
C TYR A 60 7.12 -6.77 3.56
N ASP A 61 6.05 -6.47 2.80
CA ASP A 61 5.63 -7.20 1.60
C ASP A 61 5.90 -6.36 0.33
N LEU A 62 6.69 -5.28 0.44
CA LEU A 62 6.81 -4.31 -0.66
C LEU A 62 7.56 -4.87 -1.88
N ASP A 63 8.37 -5.91 -1.72
CA ASP A 63 8.97 -6.67 -2.82
C ASP A 63 7.91 -7.43 -3.63
N GLU A 64 6.89 -7.97 -2.96
CA GLU A 64 5.77 -8.66 -3.61
C GLU A 64 4.75 -7.69 -4.24
N LEU A 65 4.66 -6.47 -3.72
CA LEU A 65 3.68 -5.47 -4.16
C LEU A 65 4.25 -4.42 -5.13
N TYR A 66 5.55 -4.43 -5.40
CA TYR A 66 6.25 -3.34 -6.09
C TYR A 66 5.66 -3.06 -7.48
N ASP A 67 5.54 -4.10 -8.29
CA ASP A 67 5.12 -4.02 -9.68
C ASP A 67 3.63 -3.64 -9.78
N GLU A 68 2.82 -4.14 -8.86
CA GLU A 68 1.39 -3.89 -8.76
C GLU A 68 1.08 -2.46 -8.30
N LEU A 69 1.89 -1.91 -7.39
CA LEU A 69 1.78 -0.50 -7.00
C LEU A 69 2.06 0.42 -8.19
N LEU A 70 3.12 0.14 -8.96
CA LEU A 70 3.41 0.89 -10.18
C LEU A 70 2.28 0.76 -11.20
N ALA A 71 1.79 -0.46 -11.44
CA ALA A 71 0.70 -0.71 -12.37
C ALA A 71 -0.60 0.01 -11.93
N ALA A 72 -0.96 -0.05 -10.65
CA ALA A 72 -2.14 0.61 -10.11
C ALA A 72 -2.06 2.13 -10.22
N TRP A 73 -0.85 2.70 -10.08
CA TRP A 73 -0.60 4.12 -10.32
C TRP A 73 -0.50 4.50 -11.81
N GLY A 74 -0.63 3.53 -12.72
CA GLY A 74 -0.54 3.75 -14.16
C GLY A 74 0.88 4.07 -14.66
N LEU A 75 1.89 3.61 -13.93
CA LEU A 75 3.32 3.83 -14.22
C LEU A 75 3.93 2.60 -14.90
N GLY A 76 5.07 2.79 -15.56
CA GLY A 76 5.80 1.71 -16.19
C GLY A 76 6.35 0.70 -15.17
N VAL A 77 5.88 -0.54 -15.26
CA VAL A 77 6.34 -1.66 -14.42
C VAL A 77 7.79 -1.99 -14.74
N ASP A 78 8.64 -1.98 -13.72
CA ASP A 78 10.05 -2.37 -13.76
C ASP A 78 10.42 -2.88 -12.37
N SER A 79 10.98 -4.08 -12.30
CA SER A 79 11.21 -4.75 -11.03
C SER A 79 12.27 -4.02 -10.19
N PRO A 80 12.16 -4.03 -8.85
CA PRO A 80 13.11 -3.34 -7.99
C PRO A 80 14.50 -3.97 -8.07
N ASP A 81 15.53 -3.15 -7.87
CA ASP A 81 16.90 -3.64 -7.70
C ASP A 81 17.06 -4.21 -6.28
N VAL A 82 16.76 -5.51 -6.17
CA VAL A 82 16.88 -6.29 -4.95
C VAL A 82 18.07 -7.22 -5.09
N GLU A 83 19.20 -6.83 -4.50
CA GLU A 83 20.25 -7.81 -4.21
C GLU A 83 19.71 -8.78 -3.15
N PRO A 84 19.69 -10.10 -3.40
CA PRO A 84 19.34 -11.04 -2.36
C PRO A 84 20.34 -10.89 -1.22
N LEU A 85 19.85 -10.62 0.00
CA LEU A 85 20.72 -10.61 1.17
C LEU A 85 21.41 -11.97 1.26
N ALA A 86 22.71 -11.96 1.60
CA ALA A 86 23.43 -13.20 1.87
C ALA A 86 22.64 -14.02 2.90
N PRO A 87 22.37 -15.31 2.64
CA PRO A 87 21.56 -16.13 3.52
C PRO A 87 22.15 -16.14 4.93
N VAL A 88 21.31 -15.90 5.93
CA VAL A 88 21.71 -15.96 7.34
C VAL A 88 21.74 -17.43 7.77
N GLY A 89 22.82 -18.14 7.45
CA GLY A 89 23.10 -19.48 7.95
C GLY A 89 23.49 -20.52 6.88
N ALA A 90 24.31 -21.48 7.29
CA ALA A 90 24.82 -22.57 6.44
C ALA A 90 24.00 -23.89 6.57
N SER A 91 22.96 -23.92 7.40
CA SER A 91 22.13 -25.11 7.61
C SER A 91 20.94 -25.09 6.64
N GLY A 92 21.01 -25.90 5.59
CA GLY A 92 20.08 -25.93 4.47
C GLY A 92 18.66 -26.45 4.78
N PHE A 93 17.93 -25.81 5.69
CA PHE A 93 16.53 -26.16 5.93
C PHE A 93 15.52 -25.02 5.89
N LEU A 94 15.92 -23.74 5.96
CA LEU A 94 15.05 -22.59 5.70
C LEU A 94 15.94 -21.35 5.47
N PHE A 95 15.76 -20.68 4.33
CA PHE A 95 16.37 -19.37 4.08
C PHE A 95 15.26 -18.33 4.12
N ALA A 96 15.34 -17.41 5.07
CA ALA A 96 14.53 -16.19 5.08
C ALA A 96 15.46 -15.03 4.75
N THR A 97 15.26 -14.40 3.60
CA THR A 97 15.90 -13.14 3.25
C THR A 97 14.98 -12.01 3.66
N TYR A 98 15.42 -11.19 4.61
CA TYR A 98 14.68 -9.99 5.00
C TYR A 98 14.91 -8.92 3.94
N VAL A 99 13.88 -8.50 3.21
CA VAL A 99 14.04 -7.41 2.25
C VAL A 99 13.89 -6.07 2.98
N ASP A 100 14.77 -5.11 2.68
CA ASP A 100 14.70 -3.78 3.27
C ASP A 100 13.55 -2.98 2.64
N GLY A 101 12.38 -3.05 3.27
CA GLY A 101 11.18 -2.35 2.83
C GLY A 101 11.34 -0.83 2.71
N HIS A 102 12.21 -0.20 3.51
CA HIS A 102 12.48 1.24 3.39
C HIS A 102 13.32 1.55 2.15
N LYS A 103 14.34 0.73 1.86
CA LYS A 103 15.10 0.85 0.61
C LYS A 103 14.19 0.64 -0.60
N LEU A 104 13.30 -0.36 -0.56
CA LEU A 104 12.32 -0.60 -1.62
C LEU A 104 11.36 0.58 -1.81
N LEU A 105 10.83 1.14 -0.72
CA LEU A 105 9.97 2.33 -0.78
C LEU A 105 10.68 3.51 -1.44
N GLN A 106 11.95 3.72 -1.10
CA GLN A 106 12.77 4.75 -1.73
C GLN A 106 12.93 4.50 -3.24
N GLN A 107 13.23 3.25 -3.64
CA GLN A 107 13.32 2.88 -5.06
C GLN A 107 12.00 3.12 -5.79
N LEU A 108 10.88 2.65 -5.23
CA LEU A 108 9.54 2.82 -5.77
C LEU A 108 9.21 4.30 -6.01
N PHE A 109 9.49 5.13 -5.01
CA PHE A 109 9.25 6.57 -5.09
C PHE A 109 10.18 7.27 -6.09
N ASN A 110 11.44 6.85 -6.18
CA ASN A 110 12.36 7.38 -7.18
C ASN A 110 11.92 7.01 -8.59
N ARG A 111 11.48 5.77 -8.80
CA ARG A 111 10.94 5.28 -10.07
C ARG A 111 9.70 6.06 -10.49
N ALA A 112 8.74 6.21 -9.59
CA ALA A 112 7.52 6.98 -9.85
C ALA A 112 7.82 8.44 -10.19
N ARG A 113 8.72 9.09 -9.44
CA ARG A 113 9.16 10.47 -9.73
C ARG A 113 9.90 10.59 -11.06
N ALA A 114 10.65 9.57 -11.47
CA ALA A 114 11.33 9.56 -12.77
C ALA A 114 10.33 9.58 -13.95
N GLU A 115 9.11 9.09 -13.73
CA GLU A 115 7.99 9.22 -14.68
C GLU A 115 7.14 10.48 -14.47
N GLY A 116 7.55 11.40 -13.58
CA GLY A 116 6.86 12.65 -13.32
C GLY A 116 5.70 12.55 -12.32
N ALA A 117 5.55 11.42 -11.63
CA ALA A 117 4.52 11.29 -10.59
C ALA A 117 4.91 12.05 -9.31
N LEU A 118 3.89 12.55 -8.59
CA LEU A 118 4.05 12.98 -7.21
C LEU A 118 3.73 11.82 -6.28
N VAL A 119 4.53 11.64 -5.24
CA VAL A 119 4.40 10.51 -4.30
C VAL A 119 4.50 10.97 -2.85
N ALA A 120 3.76 10.31 -1.98
CA ALA A 120 3.80 10.49 -0.53
C ALA A 120 3.51 9.18 0.19
N ALA A 121 3.96 9.05 1.44
CA ALA A 121 3.56 7.98 2.34
C ALA A 121 2.90 8.60 3.57
N THR A 122 1.79 8.03 4.00
CA THR A 122 1.10 8.42 5.24
C THR A 122 0.80 7.20 6.08
N GLN A 123 0.50 7.42 7.35
CA GLN A 123 0.08 6.36 8.25
C GLN A 123 -1.35 6.63 8.74
N VAL A 124 -2.10 5.55 8.92
CA VAL A 124 -3.44 5.54 9.50
C VAL A 124 -3.51 4.48 10.60
N GLN A 125 -4.25 4.77 11.67
CA GLN A 125 -4.60 3.78 12.67
C GLN A 125 -5.87 3.04 12.24
N VAL A 126 -5.84 1.72 12.31
CA VAL A 126 -6.97 0.88 11.92
C VAL A 126 -7.33 -0.02 13.08
N VAL A 127 -8.61 -0.03 13.43
CA VAL A 127 -9.20 -1.00 14.34
C VAL A 127 -9.95 -2.02 13.51
N ILE A 128 -9.47 -3.26 13.51
CA ILE A 128 -10.11 -4.37 12.81
C ILE A 128 -10.97 -5.14 13.79
N GLU A 129 -12.28 -5.14 13.56
CA GLU A 129 -13.25 -5.91 14.34
C GLU A 129 -13.74 -7.08 13.49
N ALA A 130 -13.52 -8.30 13.97
CA ALA A 130 -14.09 -9.51 13.41
C ALA A 130 -14.88 -10.28 14.49
N PRO A 131 -15.82 -11.17 14.12
CA PRO A 131 -16.61 -11.90 15.10
C PRO A 131 -15.70 -12.71 16.03
N ARG A 132 -15.97 -12.60 17.35
CA ARG A 132 -15.22 -13.29 18.41
C ARG A 132 -13.76 -12.82 18.58
N SER A 133 -13.38 -11.68 18.01
CA SER A 133 -12.11 -11.02 18.28
C SER A 133 -12.31 -9.79 19.18
N ALA A 134 -11.38 -9.57 20.11
CA ALA A 134 -11.20 -8.23 20.70
C ALA A 134 -10.47 -7.41 19.63
N GLY A 135 -11.08 -6.31 19.16
CA GLY A 135 -10.61 -5.58 17.98
C GLY A 135 -9.10 -5.38 17.93
N LEU A 136 -8.50 -5.66 16.78
CA LEU A 136 -7.07 -5.56 16.55
C LEU A 136 -6.72 -4.15 16.10
N GLU A 137 -5.95 -3.44 16.92
CA GLU A 137 -5.41 -2.13 16.55
C GLU A 137 -4.07 -2.28 15.83
N MET A 138 -3.92 -1.63 14.69
CA MET A 138 -2.69 -1.61 13.91
C MET A 138 -2.49 -0.30 13.18
N THR A 139 -1.25 -0.02 12.81
CA THR A 139 -0.89 1.10 11.94
C THR A 139 -0.67 0.58 10.53
N TRP A 140 -1.32 1.21 9.57
CA TRP A 140 -1.17 0.91 8.15
C TRP A 140 -0.43 2.02 7.45
N ASP A 141 0.50 1.63 6.57
CA ASP A 141 1.13 2.53 5.62
C ASP A 141 0.24 2.65 4.37
N VAL A 142 -0.06 3.89 3.99
CA VAL A 142 -0.78 4.22 2.76
C VAL A 142 0.18 4.96 1.84
N LEU A 143 0.47 4.33 0.70
CA LEU A 143 1.35 4.88 -0.32
C LEU A 143 0.50 5.61 -1.37
N TRP A 144 0.82 6.87 -1.60
CA TRP A 144 0.12 7.73 -2.54
C TRP A 144 0.97 7.96 -3.78
N ALA A 145 0.34 7.88 -4.95
CA ALA A 145 0.88 8.52 -6.13
C ALA A 145 -0.19 9.28 -6.90
N ARG A 146 0.23 10.36 -7.57
CA ARG A 146 -0.52 11.02 -8.61
C ARG A 146 0.33 11.00 -9.87
N ALA A 147 -0.12 10.24 -10.86
CA ALA A 147 0.49 10.22 -12.18
C ALA A 147 0.50 11.63 -12.81
N PRO A 148 1.49 11.94 -13.66
CA PRO A 148 1.50 13.20 -14.39
C PRO A 148 0.25 13.31 -15.28
N ARG A 149 -0.34 14.50 -15.35
CA ARG A 149 -1.43 14.75 -16.29
C ARG A 149 -0.85 14.68 -17.70
N ARG A 150 -1.38 13.81 -18.56
CA ARG A 150 -1.09 13.85 -19.99
C ARG A 150 -1.63 15.17 -20.56
N GLY A 151 -0.75 16.15 -20.76
CA GLY A 151 -1.08 17.43 -21.41
C GLY A 151 -0.81 18.71 -20.60
N GLU A 152 -0.09 18.64 -19.47
CA GLU A 152 0.56 19.80 -18.84
C GLU A 152 2.04 19.89 -19.25
#